data_AF-A0A7C1AV29-F1
#
_entry.id   AF-A0A7C1AV29-F1
#
_cell.length_a   1.000
_cell.length_b   1.000
_cell.length_c   1.000
_cell.angle_alpha   90.00
_cell.angle_beta   90.00
_cell.angle_gamma   90.00
#
_symmetry.space_group_name_H-M   'P 1'
#
loop_
_entity.id
_entity.type
_entity.pdbx_description
1 polymer ?
#
loop_
_entity_poly.entity_id
_entity_poly.type
_entity_poly.pdbx_seq_one_letter_code
_entity_poly.pdbx_strand_id
1 'polypeptide(L)'
;MPVVCSQCKEPPCADVCPVNALSRIDGVVRLDKDLCISCYKCVDACPFGAFFAHDDCKAPIKCDMCGDNDPACVAACPKEAIRLIPEQALGETRRLGNLLSYTHMKEIEFYEKGEKKVIHYTEVGKEKL
;
A
#
# COMPACT_ATOMS: atom_id res chain seq x y z
N MET A 1 -8.10 -7.67 -4.93
CA MET A 1 -7.19 -6.67 -4.33
C MET A 1 -6.26 -7.43 -3.39
N PRO A 2 -4.92 -7.32 -3.52
CA PRO A 2 -4.00 -8.03 -2.64
C PRO A 2 -4.15 -7.53 -1.20
N VAL A 3 -4.19 -8.43 -0.24
CA VAL A 3 -4.21 -8.09 1.19
C VAL A 3 -2.76 -7.97 1.65
N VAL A 4 -2.37 -6.78 2.08
CA VAL A 4 -1.02 -6.46 2.56
C VAL A 4 -1.14 -5.71 3.89
N CYS A 5 -0.16 -5.88 4.76
CA CYS A 5 -0.13 -5.16 6.04
C CYS A 5 -0.10 -3.65 5.80
N SER A 6 -1.06 -2.93 6.38
CA SER A 6 -1.17 -1.47 6.26
C SER A 6 -0.14 -0.68 7.08
N GLN A 7 0.75 -1.37 7.81
CA GLN A 7 1.76 -0.76 8.70
C GLN A 7 1.17 0.34 9.60
N CYS A 8 0.09 -0.02 10.31
CA CYS A 8 -0.72 0.91 11.10
C CYS A 8 0.13 1.77 12.03
N LYS A 9 -0.23 3.06 12.16
CA LYS A 9 0.36 3.97 13.14
C LYS A 9 0.13 3.52 14.57
N GLU A 10 -1.09 3.06 14.84
CA GLU A 10 -1.53 2.43 16.08
C GLU A 10 -1.87 0.97 15.75
N PRO A 11 -0.92 0.03 15.93
CA PRO A 11 -1.08 -1.35 15.51
C PRO A 11 -1.83 -2.18 16.58
N PRO A 12 -3.12 -2.53 16.39
CA PRO A 12 -3.84 -3.34 17.36
C PRO A 12 -3.23 -4.73 17.55
N CYS A 13 -2.53 -5.24 16.52
CA CYS A 13 -1.80 -6.49 16.59
C CYS A 13 -0.63 -6.45 17.59
N ALA A 14 -0.01 -5.27 17.81
CA ALA A 14 1.01 -5.10 18.82
C ALA A 14 0.39 -5.00 20.22
N ASP A 15 -0.70 -4.25 20.37
CA ASP A 15 -1.39 -4.03 21.65
C ASP A 15 -1.90 -5.34 22.29
N VAL A 16 -2.31 -6.32 21.48
CA VAL A 16 -2.77 -7.63 21.97
C VAL A 16 -1.65 -8.63 22.23
N CYS A 17 -0.40 -8.31 21.88
CA CYS A 17 0.72 -9.23 21.97
C CYS A 17 1.17 -9.37 23.44
N PRO A 18 1.00 -10.55 24.08
CA PRO A 18 1.28 -10.71 25.51
C PRO A 18 2.77 -10.65 25.86
N VAL A 19 3.64 -10.85 24.87
CA VAL A 19 5.11 -10.90 25.00
C VAL A 19 5.79 -9.72 24.31
N ASN A 20 5.03 -8.75 23.81
CA ASN A 20 5.54 -7.59 23.08
C ASN A 20 6.47 -7.93 21.90
N ALA A 21 6.21 -9.05 21.21
CA ALA A 21 6.97 -9.47 20.02
C ALA A 21 6.72 -8.58 18.79
N LEU A 22 5.73 -7.68 18.85
CA LEU A 22 5.41 -6.75 17.78
C LEU A 22 5.69 -5.32 18.24
N SER A 23 6.43 -4.56 17.44
CA SER A 23 6.73 -3.15 17.72
C SER A 23 6.77 -2.33 16.43
N ARG A 24 6.45 -1.03 16.51
CA ARG A 24 6.53 -0.13 15.36
C ARG A 24 7.87 0.60 15.37
N ILE A 25 8.70 0.36 14.36
CA ILE A 25 10.03 0.95 14.19
C ILE A 25 10.10 1.54 12.78
N ASP A 26 10.48 2.82 12.67
CA ASP A 26 10.60 3.53 11.39
C ASP A 26 9.38 3.43 10.48
N GLY A 27 8.18 3.46 11.09
CA GLY A 27 6.92 3.36 10.37
C GLY A 27 6.47 1.94 10.03
N VAL A 28 7.31 0.93 10.27
CA VAL A 28 7.03 -0.48 9.99
C VAL A 28 6.69 -1.21 11.28
N VAL A 29 5.62 -2.00 11.27
CA VAL A 29 5.32 -2.93 12.37
C VAL A 29 6.20 -4.16 12.16
N ARG A 30 7.20 -4.37 13.01
CA ARG A 30 8.14 -5.49 12.96
C ARG A 30 7.73 -6.58 13.95
N LEU A 31 7.87 -7.84 13.52
CA LEU A 31 7.66 -9.02 14.35
C LEU A 31 9.02 -9.62 14.71
N ASP A 32 9.33 -9.64 15.99
CA ASP A 32 10.42 -10.41 16.55
C ASP A 32 10.00 -11.88 16.65
N LYS A 33 10.63 -12.73 15.84
CA LYS A 33 10.30 -14.16 15.77
C LYS A 33 10.86 -14.95 16.95
N ASP A 34 11.90 -14.44 17.62
CA ASP A 34 12.53 -15.10 18.75
C ASP A 34 11.72 -14.91 20.04
N LEU A 35 11.06 -13.76 20.17
CA LEU A 35 10.12 -13.48 21.26
C LEU A 35 8.72 -14.08 21.02
N CYS A 36 8.36 -14.36 19.77
CA CYS A 36 7.01 -14.80 19.42
C CYS A 36 6.69 -16.21 19.96
N ILE A 37 5.66 -16.28 20.81
CA ILE A 37 5.13 -17.55 21.36
C ILE A 37 3.99 -18.17 20.54
N SER A 38 3.66 -17.56 19.39
CA SER A 38 2.67 -18.08 18.45
C SER A 38 1.29 -18.35 19.04
N CYS A 39 0.84 -17.43 19.89
CA CYS A 39 -0.52 -17.43 20.43
C CYS A 39 -1.59 -16.93 19.43
N TYR A 40 -1.18 -16.48 18.24
CA TYR A 40 -2.01 -16.00 17.13
C TYR A 40 -3.01 -14.86 17.41
N LYS A 41 -3.00 -14.25 18.60
CA LYS A 41 -3.85 -13.08 18.91
C LYS A 41 -3.71 -11.93 17.91
N CYS A 42 -2.51 -11.72 17.37
CA CYS A 42 -2.25 -10.71 16.34
C CYS A 42 -2.96 -10.98 15.02
N VAL A 43 -3.24 -12.25 14.71
CA VAL A 43 -4.02 -12.68 13.53
C VAL A 43 -5.46 -12.24 13.69
N ASP A 44 -6.08 -12.55 14.83
CA ASP A 44 -7.48 -12.20 15.14
C ASP A 44 -7.68 -10.69 15.29
N ALA A 45 -6.70 -9.99 15.87
CA ALA A 45 -6.79 -8.54 16.10
C ALA A 45 -6.57 -7.70 14.83
N CYS A 46 -6.11 -8.28 13.73
CA CYS A 46 -5.85 -7.52 12.51
C CYS A 46 -7.15 -7.26 11.75
N PRO A 47 -7.64 -6.00 11.66
CA PRO A 47 -8.91 -5.70 10.98
C PRO A 47 -8.84 -5.92 9.46
N PHE A 48 -7.63 -6.00 8.91
CA PHE A 48 -7.37 -6.19 7.49
C PHE A 48 -7.11 -7.66 7.12
N GLY A 49 -6.99 -8.56 8.10
CA GLY A 49 -6.59 -9.95 7.83
C GLY A 49 -5.20 -10.07 7.20
N ALA A 50 -4.27 -9.19 7.56
CA ALA A 50 -2.95 -9.10 6.93
C ALA A 50 -1.87 -10.00 7.56
N PHE A 51 -2.26 -10.86 8.50
CA PHE A 51 -1.43 -11.90 9.08
C PHE A 51 -1.90 -13.27 8.60
N PHE A 52 -0.95 -14.16 8.34
CA PHE A 52 -1.20 -15.53 7.91
C PHE A 52 -0.49 -16.50 8.85
N ALA A 53 -1.15 -17.57 9.25
CA ALA A 53 -0.53 -18.66 9.99
C ALA A 53 -0.34 -19.85 9.04
N HIS A 54 0.78 -20.56 9.17
CA HIS A 54 1.09 -21.77 8.42
C HIS A 54 1.86 -22.72 9.33
N ASP A 55 1.57 -24.02 9.27
CA ASP A 55 2.12 -25.01 10.19
C ASP A 55 3.65 -25.13 10.10
N ASP A 56 4.21 -24.98 8.89
CA ASP A 56 5.66 -24.97 8.67
C ASP A 56 6.36 -23.71 9.23
N CYS A 57 5.61 -22.68 9.62
CA CYS A 57 6.14 -21.42 10.11
C CYS A 57 5.95 -21.31 11.62
N LYS A 58 7.07 -21.24 12.36
CA LYS A 58 7.04 -21.08 13.82
C LYS A 58 6.30 -19.83 14.28
N ALA A 59 6.30 -18.75 13.49
CA ALA A 59 5.69 -17.47 13.81
C ALA A 59 4.73 -17.06 12.68
N PRO A 60 3.68 -16.26 12.96
CA PRO A 60 2.77 -15.81 11.92
C PRO A 60 3.49 -14.94 10.88
N ILE A 61 3.09 -15.10 9.63
CA ILE A 61 3.65 -14.42 8.47
C ILE A 61 2.89 -13.11 8.28
N LYS A 62 3.63 -12.03 8.05
CA LYS A 62 3.09 -10.74 7.61
C LYS A 62 4.08 -10.05 6.69
N CYS A 63 3.60 -9.05 5.94
CA CYS A 63 4.49 -8.14 5.22
C CYS A 63 5.37 -7.35 6.21
N ASP A 64 6.68 -7.49 6.10
CA ASP A 64 7.72 -6.84 6.91
C ASP A 64 8.38 -5.65 6.19
N MET A 65 7.78 -5.19 5.10
CA MET A 65 8.37 -4.18 4.20
C MET A 65 9.72 -4.60 3.61
N CYS A 66 9.99 -5.91 3.48
CA CYS A 66 11.25 -6.45 2.95
C CYS A 66 12.50 -6.06 3.76
N GLY A 67 12.32 -5.70 5.03
CA GLY A 67 13.41 -5.33 5.94
C GLY A 67 14.13 -4.07 5.45
N ASP A 68 15.43 -4.19 5.21
CA ASP A 68 16.28 -3.10 4.70
C ASP A 68 16.38 -3.08 3.15
N ASN A 69 15.73 -4.03 2.47
CA ASN A 69 15.73 -4.10 1.01
C ASN A 69 14.52 -3.38 0.40
N ASP A 70 14.66 -2.96 -0.86
CA ASP A 70 13.54 -2.43 -1.61
C ASP A 70 12.39 -3.45 -1.72
N PRO A 71 11.11 -3.03 -1.59
CA PRO A 71 9.98 -3.96 -1.62
C PRO A 71 9.93 -4.75 -2.93
N ALA A 72 10.10 -6.07 -2.84
CA ALA A 72 10.08 -6.95 -3.99
C ALA A 72 8.75 -6.89 -4.77
N CYS A 73 7.63 -6.62 -4.08
CA CYS A 73 6.33 -6.46 -4.72
C CYS A 73 6.22 -5.22 -5.62
N VAL A 74 6.96 -4.15 -5.32
CA VAL A 74 7.05 -2.95 -6.17
C VAL A 74 7.84 -3.29 -7.42
N ALA A 75 9.01 -3.92 -7.27
CA ALA A 75 9.86 -4.31 -8.40
C ALA A 75 9.18 -5.34 -9.32
N ALA A 76 8.38 -6.24 -8.76
CA ALA A 76 7.69 -7.28 -9.50
C ALA A 76 6.43 -6.79 -10.25
N CYS A 77 5.97 -5.54 -10.04
CA CYS A 77 4.73 -5.05 -10.65
C CYS A 77 5.00 -4.40 -12.02
N PRO A 78 4.78 -5.10 -13.15
CA PRO A 78 5.10 -4.56 -14.49
C PRO A 78 4.21 -3.40 -14.91
N LYS A 79 3.08 -3.21 -14.22
CA LYS A 79 2.12 -2.12 -14.47
C LYS A 79 2.29 -0.96 -13.49
N GLU A 80 3.29 -1.02 -12.61
CA GLU A 80 3.57 0.02 -11.61
C GLU A 80 2.36 0.38 -10.73
N ALA A 81 1.46 -0.57 -10.53
CA ALA A 81 0.26 -0.37 -9.72
C ALA A 81 0.60 -0.23 -8.22
N ILE A 82 1.80 -0.64 -7.82
CA ILE A 82 2.32 -0.55 -6.46
C ILE A 82 3.56 0.33 -6.51
N ARG A 83 3.60 1.37 -5.67
CA ARG A 83 4.73 2.30 -5.55
C ARG A 83 5.05 2.51 -4.08
N LEU A 84 6.34 2.54 -3.75
CA LEU A 84 6.78 2.95 -2.42
C LEU A 84 6.86 4.47 -2.38
N ILE A 85 6.12 5.09 -1.47
CA ILE A 85 6.11 6.55 -1.27
C ILE A 85 6.33 6.79 0.22
N PRO A 86 7.35 7.59 0.62
CA PRO A 86 7.55 7.93 2.01
C PRO A 86 6.36 8.74 2.55
N GLU A 87 6.00 8.53 3.81
CA GLU A 87 4.82 9.15 4.45
C GLU A 87 4.82 10.68 4.32
N GLN A 88 6.00 11.31 4.42
CA GLN A 88 6.20 12.74 4.29
C GLN A 88 5.85 13.26 2.88
N ALA A 89 6.09 12.44 1.85
CA ALA A 89 5.84 12.81 0.47
C ALA A 89 4.42 12.49 -0.01
N LEU A 90 3.58 11.81 0.79
CA LEU A 90 2.23 11.41 0.35
C LEU A 90 1.37 12.61 -0.08
N GLY A 91 1.46 13.73 0.65
CA GLY A 91 0.69 14.94 0.35
C GLY A 91 1.16 15.64 -0.93
N GLU A 92 2.48 15.73 -1.11
CA GLU A 92 3.10 16.36 -2.27
C GLU A 92 2.91 15.50 -3.53
N THR A 93 3.14 14.19 -3.42
CA THR A 93 2.97 13.24 -4.53
C THR A 93 1.52 13.22 -5.03
N ARG A 94 0.54 13.28 -4.13
CA ARG A 94 -0.88 13.34 -4.51
C ARG A 94 -1.22 14.66 -5.22
N ARG A 95 -0.66 15.78 -4.76
CA ARG A 95 -0.84 17.09 -5.41
C ARG A 95 -0.19 17.13 -6.79
N LEU A 96 1.04 16.64 -6.90
CA LEU A 96 1.79 16.54 -8.16
C LEU A 96 1.08 15.61 -9.15
N GLY A 97 0.62 14.44 -8.72
CA GLY A 97 -0.13 13.51 -9.58
C GLY A 97 -1.42 14.12 -10.11
N ASN A 98 -2.18 14.82 -9.25
CA ASN A 98 -3.37 15.54 -9.70
C ASN A 98 -3.00 16.65 -10.70
N LEU A 99 -1.98 17.45 -10.41
CA LEU A 99 -1.57 18.56 -11.28
C LEU A 99 -1.08 18.07 -12.65
N LEU A 100 -0.27 17.00 -12.67
CA LEU A 100 0.16 16.33 -13.91
C LEU A 100 -1.03 15.81 -14.71
N SER A 101 -2.03 15.25 -14.04
CA SER A 101 -3.26 14.81 -14.71
C SER A 101 -4.00 15.99 -15.37
N TYR A 102 -4.04 17.18 -14.76
CA TYR A 102 -4.64 18.38 -15.35
C TYR A 102 -3.82 18.93 -16.52
N THR A 103 -2.48 18.95 -16.44
CA THR A 103 -1.63 19.48 -17.52
C THR A 103 -1.64 18.63 -18.79
N HIS A 104 -2.01 17.35 -18.69
CA HIS A 104 -2.11 16.44 -19.84
C HIS A 104 -3.56 16.15 -20.26
N MET A 105 -4.54 16.94 -19.82
CA MET A 105 -5.92 16.84 -20.32
C MET A 105 -5.96 17.20 -21.81
N LYS A 106 -6.52 16.30 -22.63
CA LYS A 106 -6.86 16.63 -24.02
C LYS A 106 -8.26 17.22 -24.05
N GLU A 107 -8.40 18.30 -24.81
CA GLU A 107 -9.70 18.89 -25.12
C GLU A 107 -10.24 18.25 -26.40
N ILE A 108 -11.42 17.65 -26.33
CA ILE A 108 -12.17 17.26 -27.53
C ILE A 108 -13.38 18.16 -27.63
N GLU A 109 -13.50 18.81 -28.78
CA GLU A 109 -14.70 19.54 -29.16
C GLU A 109 -15.62 18.60 -29.95
N PHE A 110 -16.89 18.51 -29.54
CA PHE A 110 -17.92 17.76 -30.26
C PHE A 110 -19.19 18.61 -30.37
N TYR A 111 -20.01 18.32 -31.38
CA TYR A 111 -21.29 19.01 -31.56
C TYR A 111 -22.42 18.08 -31.14
N GLU A 112 -23.27 18.55 -30.22
CA GLU A 112 -24.44 17.82 -29.77
C GLU A 112 -25.67 18.72 -29.95
N LYS A 113 -26.64 18.27 -30.75
CA LYS A 113 -27.86 19.04 -31.10
C LYS A 113 -27.58 20.44 -31.69
N GLY A 114 -26.48 20.59 -32.42
CA GLY A 114 -26.08 21.87 -33.02
C GLY A 114 -25.33 22.81 -32.08
N GLU A 115 -25.15 22.44 -30.81
CA GLU A 115 -24.34 23.19 -29.85
C GLU A 115 -22.93 22.58 -29.76
N LYS A 116 -21.91 23.43 -29.82
CA LYS A 116 -20.51 23.04 -29.62
C LYS A 116 -20.27 22.79 -28.14
N LYS A 117 -19.83 21.59 -27.78
CA LYS A 117 -19.47 21.18 -26.43
C LYS A 117 -18.00 20.78 -26.37
N VAL A 118 -17.35 21.08 -25.26
CA VAL A 118 -15.95 20.73 -25.00
C VAL A 118 -15.92 19.79 -23.79
N ILE A 119 -15.26 18.65 -23.95
CA ILE A 119 -14.95 17.74 -22.85
C ILE A 119 -13.44 17.68 -22.64
N HIS A 120 -13.05 17.76 -21.37
CA HIS A 120 -11.67 17.57 -20.95
C HIS A 120 -11.56 16.16 -20.38
N TYR A 121 -10.67 15.34 -20.93
CA TYR A 121 -10.42 13.99 -20.44
C TYR A 121 -8.93 13.75 -20.27
N THR A 122 -8.58 12.93 -19.29
CA THR A 122 -7.23 12.43 -19.08
C THR A 122 -7.09 11.06 -19.73
N GLU A 123 -6.06 10.85 -20.54
CA GLU A 123 -5.71 9.52 -21.05
C GLU A 123 -5.08 8.71 -19.90
N VAL A 124 -5.91 8.07 -19.08
CA VAL A 124 -5.40 7.11 -18.10
C VAL A 124 -4.91 5.87 -18.86
N GLY A 125 -3.60 5.81 -19.16
CA GLY A 125 -2.93 4.56 -19.54
C GLY A 125 -2.48 4.38 -20.99
N LYS A 126 -1.91 5.40 -21.64
CA LYS A 126 -1.11 5.20 -22.87
C LYS A 126 0.18 6.03 -22.88
N GLU A 127 1.07 5.76 -21.95
CA GLU A 127 2.50 5.98 -22.20
C GLU A 127 3.11 4.70 -22.76
N LYS A 128 3.93 4.89 -23.79
CA LYS A 128 4.17 4.00 -24.94
C LYS A 128 4.95 2.72 -24.60
N LEU A 129 4.66 1.66 -25.37
CA LEU A 129 5.58 0.55 -25.67
C LEU A 129 6.92 1.08 -26.21
#